data_AF-A0A5C7Q5F3-F1
#
_entry.id   AF-A0A5C7Q5F3-F1
#
_cell.length_a   1.000
_cell.length_b   1.000
_cell.length_c   1.000
_cell.angle_alpha   90.00
_cell.angle_beta   90.00
_cell.angle_gamma   90.00
#
_symmetry.space_group_name_H-M   'P 1'
#
loop_
_entity.id
_entity.type
_entity.pdbx_description
1 polymer ?
#
loop_
_entity_poly.entity_id
_entity_poly.type
_entity_poly.pdbx_seq_one_letter_code
_entity_poly.pdbx_strand_id
1 'polypeptide(L)'
;MNAIPFVAVADMTCVVRAELWARSAGVQVTARLYDLDAPAVAGTSSGVTATSPTLTTFTATLIAGHRYELQLTSNSTGEDIYGIGSLQSV
;
A
#
# COMPACT_ATOMS: atom_id res chain seq x y z
N MET A 1 2.63 -10.35 -7.34
CA MET A 1 2.15 -9.07 -6.80
C MET A 1 1.18 -9.40 -5.67
N ASN A 2 1.46 -8.99 -4.44
CA ASN A 2 0.54 -9.14 -3.32
C ASN A 2 -0.37 -7.92 -3.29
N ALA A 3 -1.69 -8.15 -3.24
CA ALA A 3 -2.68 -7.13 -3.48
C ALA A 3 -3.97 -7.37 -2.68
N ILE A 4 -4.54 -6.27 -2.16
CA ILE A 4 -5.86 -6.26 -1.52
C ILE A 4 -6.77 -5.36 -2.35
N PRO A 5 -7.78 -5.90 -3.06
CA PRO A 5 -8.71 -5.10 -3.85
C PRO A 5 -9.79 -4.43 -2.98
N PHE A 6 -10.17 -3.21 -3.35
CA PHE A 6 -11.22 -2.41 -2.69
C PHE A 6 -12.02 -1.61 -3.73
N VAL A 7 -13.32 -1.39 -3.51
CA VAL A 7 -14.15 -0.49 -4.34
C VAL A 7 -14.65 0.64 -3.46
N ALA A 8 -14.39 1.88 -3.86
CA ALA A 8 -14.82 3.05 -3.09
C ALA A 8 -16.32 3.29 -3.27
N VAL A 9 -17.05 3.43 -2.17
CA VAL A 9 -18.50 3.67 -2.16
C VAL A 9 -18.87 5.17 -2.19
N ALA A 10 -17.91 6.05 -1.91
CA ALA A 10 -18.06 7.50 -1.90
C ALA A 10 -16.71 8.17 -2.14
N ASP A 11 -16.75 9.44 -2.54
CA ASP A 11 -15.56 10.28 -2.56
C ASP A 11 -15.11 10.51 -1.12
N MET A 12 -13.88 10.11 -0.79
CA MET A 12 -13.38 10.24 0.58
C MET A 12 -11.86 10.40 0.62
N THR A 13 -11.38 11.10 1.65
CA THR A 13 -9.99 10.96 2.08
C THR A 13 -9.91 9.84 3.09
N CYS A 14 -8.92 8.96 2.92
CA CYS A 14 -8.66 7.85 3.83
C CYS A 14 -7.20 7.87 4.30
N VAL A 15 -6.96 7.27 5.45
CA VAL A 15 -5.64 6.87 5.90
C VAL A 15 -5.45 5.40 5.55
N VAL A 16 -4.45 5.13 4.72
CA VAL A 16 -3.97 3.77 4.48
C VAL A 16 -3.00 3.41 5.59
N ARG A 17 -3.24 2.28 6.24
CA ARG A 17 -2.34 1.69 7.23
C ARG A 17 -1.76 0.42 6.64
N ALA A 18 -0.44 0.29 6.65
CA ALA A 18 0.24 -0.91 6.17
C ALA A 18 1.34 -1.32 7.13
N GLU A 19 1.35 -2.57 7.56
CA GLU A 19 2.49 -3.19 8.24
C GLU A 19 3.35 -3.86 7.20
N LEU A 20 4.61 -3.43 7.08
CA LEU A 20 5.54 -3.86 6.03
C LEU A 20 6.80 -4.45 6.64
N TRP A 21 7.34 -5.48 5.99
CA TRP A 21 8.66 -6.03 6.29
C TRP A 21 9.18 -6.86 5.13
N ALA A 22 10.50 -7.02 5.06
CA ALA A 22 11.16 -7.94 4.14
C ALA A 22 11.72 -9.13 4.90
N ARG A 23 12.02 -10.22 4.18
CA ARG A 23 12.75 -11.35 4.76
C ARG A 23 14.19 -10.97 5.14
N SER A 24 14.84 -10.17 4.30
CA SER A 24 16.26 -9.83 4.41
C SER A 24 16.45 -8.37 4.84
N ALA A 25 17.45 -8.12 5.70
CA ALA A 25 17.79 -6.77 6.11
C ALA A 25 18.34 -5.94 4.93
N GLY A 26 18.01 -4.65 4.89
CA GLY A 26 18.45 -3.73 3.83
C GLY A 26 17.57 -3.72 2.57
N VAL A 27 16.62 -4.65 2.45
CA VAL A 27 15.57 -4.60 1.42
C VAL A 27 14.52 -3.59 1.83
N GLN A 28 14.28 -2.60 0.98
CA GLN A 28 13.25 -1.59 1.21
C GLN A 28 11.93 -2.05 0.61
N VAL A 29 10.87 -2.02 1.42
CA VAL A 29 9.49 -2.32 1.03
C VAL A 29 8.66 -1.05 1.11
N THR A 30 7.89 -0.78 0.06
CA THR A 30 6.98 0.36 -0.02
C THR A 30 5.59 -0.13 -0.39
N ALA A 31 4.58 0.39 0.30
CA ALA A 31 3.18 0.24 -0.09
C ALA A 31 2.72 1.44 -0.92
N ARG A 32 1.91 1.17 -1.95
CA ARG A 32 1.20 2.18 -2.73
C ARG A 32 -0.24 1.76 -2.95
N LEU A 33 -1.16 2.72 -2.91
CA LEU A 33 -2.55 2.50 -3.32
C LEU A 33 -2.67 2.90 -4.79
N TYR A 34 -3.08 1.95 -5.63
CA TYR A 34 -3.19 2.13 -7.07
C TYR A 34 -4.66 2.13 -7.50
N ASP A 35 -5.06 3.10 -8.32
CA ASP A 35 -6.39 3.18 -8.93
C ASP A 35 -6.39 2.39 -10.24
N LEU A 36 -7.25 1.38 -10.32
CA LEU A 36 -7.34 0.48 -11.47
C LEU A 36 -8.22 1.04 -12.60
N ASP A 37 -9.15 1.95 -12.27
CA ASP A 37 -10.08 2.53 -13.24
C ASP A 37 -9.56 3.86 -13.81
N ALA A 38 -8.73 4.57 -13.04
CA ALA A 38 -7.89 5.67 -13.51
C ALA A 38 -6.41 5.33 -13.25
N PRO A 39 -5.72 4.58 -14.13
CA PRO A 39 -4.41 3.94 -13.92
C PRO A 39 -3.31 4.87 -13.36
N ALA A 40 -3.34 5.09 -12.04
CA ALA A 40 -2.54 6.09 -11.36
C ALA A 40 -2.35 5.72 -9.89
N VAL A 41 -1.30 6.27 -9.28
CA VAL A 41 -1.03 6.10 -7.86
C VAL A 41 -1.84 7.12 -7.06
N ALA A 42 -2.76 6.63 -6.24
CA ALA A 42 -3.59 7.46 -5.35
C ALA A 42 -2.84 7.88 -4.07
N GLY A 43 -1.82 7.11 -3.67
CA GLY A 43 -0.96 7.44 -2.54
C GLY A 43 0.19 6.45 -2.37
N THR A 44 1.27 6.87 -1.72
CA THR A 44 2.47 6.04 -1.47
C THR A 44 2.99 6.27 -0.06
N SER A 45 3.41 5.18 0.59
CA SER A 45 4.08 5.21 1.89
C SER A 45 5.56 5.60 1.80
N SER A 46 6.16 5.95 2.93
CA SER A 46 7.62 5.88 3.08
C SER A 46 8.10 4.43 3.06
N GLY A 47 9.29 4.18 2.50
CA GLY A 47 9.87 2.84 2.47
C GLY A 47 10.35 2.35 3.84
N VAL A 48 10.15 1.06 4.09
CA VAL A 48 10.53 0.34 5.32
C VAL A 48 11.63 -0.67 5.01
N THR A 49 12.71 -0.70 5.80
CA THR A 49 13.83 -1.66 5.63
C THR A 49 13.92 -2.69 6.76
N ALA A 50 12.83 -2.87 7.51
CA ALA A 50 12.76 -3.76 8.66
C ALA A 50 12.53 -5.22 8.24
N THR A 51 13.04 -6.14 9.06
CA THR A 51 12.77 -7.58 8.97
C THR A 51 11.63 -8.04 9.88
N SER A 52 11.07 -7.13 10.67
CA SER A 52 9.88 -7.32 11.51
C SER A 52 8.78 -6.35 11.09
N PRO A 53 7.49 -6.70 11.27
CA PRO A 53 6.37 -5.84 10.90
C PRO A 53 6.53 -4.43 11.44
N THR A 54 6.52 -3.46 10.53
CA THR A 54 6.62 -2.03 10.85
C THR A 54 5.45 -1.29 10.23
N LEU A 55 4.69 -0.60 11.07
CA LEU A 55 3.55 0.19 10.63
C LEU A 55 4.02 1.44 9.87
N THR A 56 3.47 1.66 8.69
CA THR A 56 3.54 2.90 7.93
C THR A 56 2.12 3.37 7.59
N THR A 57 1.95 4.69 7.48
CA THR A 57 0.66 5.30 7.14
C THR A 57 0.83 6.38 6.11
N PHE A 58 -0.12 6.49 5.19
CA PHE A 58 -0.19 7.58 4.21
C PHE A 58 -1.64 7.91 3.88
N THR A 59 -1.88 9.13 3.43
CA THR A 59 -3.22 9.57 3.01
C THR A 59 -3.44 9.28 1.52
N ALA A 60 -4.67 8.92 1.16
CA ALA A 60 -5.10 8.81 -0.23
C ALA A 60 -6.53 9.36 -0.39
N THR A 61 -6.81 9.96 -1.54
CA THR A 61 -8.15 10.38 -1.93
C THR A 61 -8.75 9.33 -2.85
N LEU A 62 -9.93 8.84 -2.50
CA LEU A 62 -10.68 7.83 -3.25
C LEU A 62 -11.82 8.50 -3.99
N ILE A 63 -12.09 8.01 -5.20
CA ILE A 63 -13.19 8.45 -6.05
C ILE A 63 -14.28 7.38 -6.01
N ALA A 64 -15.53 7.80 -5.82
CA ALA A 64 -16.68 6.90 -5.78
C ALA A 64 -16.76 6.03 -7.05
N GLY A 65 -16.97 4.73 -6.87
CA GLY A 65 -17.10 3.76 -7.96
C GLY A 65 -15.77 3.24 -8.51
N HIS A 66 -14.63 3.84 -8.15
CA HIS A 66 -13.32 3.35 -8.59
C HIS A 66 -12.85 2.15 -7.75
N ARG A 67 -12.10 1.27 -8.41
CA ARG A 67 -11.43 0.10 -7.83
C ARG A 67 -9.98 0.44 -7.52
N TYR A 68 -9.57 0.10 -6.31
CA TYR A 68 -8.23 0.34 -5.80
C TYR A 68 -7.56 -0.97 -5.39
N GLU A 69 -6.23 -0.98 -5.47
CA GLU A 69 -5.39 -2.09 -5.07
C GLU A 69 -4.25 -1.59 -4.20
N LEU A 70 -4.12 -2.12 -2.99
CA LEU A 70 -2.93 -1.89 -2.17
C LEU A 70 -1.81 -2.80 -2.67
N GLN A 71 -0.80 -2.22 -3.30
CA GLN A 71 0.33 -2.94 -3.90
C GLN A 71 1.59 -2.75 -3.06
N LEU A 72 2.40 -3.80 -2.98
CA LEU A 72 3.72 -3.77 -2.36
C LEU A 72 4.82 -3.84 -3.42
N THR A 73 5.85 -3.02 -3.26
CA THR A 73 7.03 -2.99 -4.13
C THR A 73 8.31 -3.04 -3.31
N SER A 74 9.33 -3.72 -3.82
CA SER A 74 10.68 -3.74 -3.25
C SER A 74 11.67 -2.99 -4.12
N ASN A 75 12.76 -2.50 -3.51
CA ASN A 75 13.94 -1.99 -4.25
C ASN A 75 14.88 -3.11 -4.73
N SER A 76 14.61 -4.37 -4.37
CA SER A 76 15.42 -5.54 -4.71
C SER A 76 14.57 -6.58 -5.45
N THR A 77 15.13 -7.18 -6.49
CA THR A 77 14.51 -8.27 -7.25
C THR A 77 14.76 -9.61 -6.59
N GLY A 78 13.74 -10.46 -6.49
CA GLY A 78 13.88 -11.83 -5.96
C GLY A 78 13.85 -11.95 -4.43
N GLU A 79 13.52 -10.86 -3.73
CA GLU A 79 13.35 -10.87 -2.28
C GLU A 79 11.90 -11.13 -1.89
N ASP A 80 11.73 -11.92 -0.83
CA ASP A 80 10.41 -12.13 -0.22
C ASP A 80 10.03 -10.87 0.56
N ILE A 81 8.90 -10.26 0.18
CA ILE A 81 8.30 -9.12 0.86
C ILE A 81 6.91 -9.44 1.38
N TYR A 82 6.58 -8.84 2.50
CA TYR A 82 5.35 -9.10 3.21
C TYR A 82 4.67 -7.79 3.57
N GLY A 83 3.35 -7.84 3.63
CA GLY A 83 2.60 -6.77 4.25
C GLY A 83 1.13 -7.09 4.42
N ILE A 84 0.53 -6.39 5.38
CA ILE A 84 -0.89 -6.42 5.68
C ILE A 84 -1.35 -4.96 5.70
N GLY A 85 -2.47 -4.67 5.06
CA GLY A 85 -2.97 -3.30 5.02
C GLY A 85 -4.47 -3.18 5.21
N SER A 86 -4.87 -1.98 5.64
CA SER A 86 -6.26 -1.58 5.81
C SER A 86 -6.45 -0.12 5.39
N LEU A 87 -7.69 0.20 5.03
CA LEU A 87 -8.15 1.55 4.69
C LEU A 87 -9.07 2.02 5.81
N GLN A 88 -8.78 3.20 6.36
CA GLN A 88 -9.60 3.84 7.39
C GLN A 88 -10.08 5.20 6.87
N SER A 89 -11.40 5.43 6.85
CA SER A 89 -11.95 6.76 6.57
C SER A 89 -11.51 7.76 7.64
N VAL A 90 -11.20 8.99 7.23
CA VAL A 90 -10.85 10.08 8.15
C VAL A 90 -12.09 10.78 8.67
#